data_AF-A0A937B647-F1
#
_entry.id   AF-A0A937B647-F1
#
_cell.length_a   1.000
_cell.length_b   1.000
_cell.length_c   1.000
_cell.angle_alpha   90.00
_cell.angle_beta   90.00
_cell.angle_gamma   90.00
#
_symmetry.space_group_name_H-M   'P 1'
#
loop_
_entity.id
_entity.type
_entity.pdbx_description
1 polymer ?
#
loop_
_entity_poly.entity_id
_entity_poly.type
_entity_poly.pdbx_seq_one_letter_code
_entity_poly.pdbx_strand_id
1 'polypeptide(L)'
;MIQKFIAILIFCLIIAECKVKQPTTELGFSCEIVNNIKEKDQYYRKKHSNILSPYFHLLDSLIKVNGYEEGSKIMSSIDTKLLKSLIKQVDSLLNTTHKSEKIVWDSLWKLQNDLDYKNVMDLISIISNVGYSNIDTIPEKCGLESFIVFVHTPAELCDTVYSVIEKINLKSFNPNRYRHIMWHLNGRNGLLNI
;
A
#
# COMPACT_ATOMS: atom_id res chain seq x y z
N MET A 1 44.97 -44.86 -11.14
CA MET A 1 43.59 -44.77 -11.69
C MET A 1 42.53 -44.69 -10.60
N ILE A 2 42.62 -45.52 -9.55
CA ILE A 2 41.65 -45.60 -8.44
C ILE A 2 41.53 -44.28 -7.64
N GLN A 3 42.62 -43.57 -7.38
CA GLN A 3 42.58 -42.25 -6.69
C GLN A 3 41.80 -41.17 -7.43
N LYS A 4 41.80 -41.18 -8.78
CA LYS A 4 41.04 -40.22 -9.58
C LYS A 4 39.53 -40.52 -9.53
N PHE A 5 39.16 -41.80 -9.42
CA PHE A 5 37.77 -42.22 -9.25
C PHE A 5 37.21 -41.85 -7.87
N ILE A 6 38.00 -42.00 -6.80
CA ILE A 6 37.59 -41.61 -5.44
C ILE A 6 37.34 -40.10 -5.35
N ALA A 7 38.21 -39.28 -5.98
CA ALA A 7 38.03 -37.83 -6.01
C ALA A 7 36.74 -37.40 -6.74
N ILE A 8 36.39 -38.07 -7.84
CA ILE A 8 35.14 -37.81 -8.59
C ILE A 8 33.91 -38.23 -7.77
N LEU A 9 33.99 -39.35 -7.05
CA LEU A 9 32.88 -39.84 -6.22
C LEU A 9 32.61 -38.95 -5.01
N ILE A 10 33.66 -38.43 -4.37
CA ILE A 10 33.55 -37.45 -3.28
C ILE A 10 33.00 -36.11 -3.80
N PHE A 11 33.44 -35.66 -4.99
CA PHE A 11 32.91 -34.44 -5.60
C PHE A 11 31.41 -34.58 -5.91
N CYS A 12 30.96 -35.73 -6.45
CA CYS A 12 29.55 -35.99 -6.73
C CYS A 12 28.67 -36.05 -5.46
N LEU A 13 29.18 -36.54 -4.33
CA LEU A 13 28.45 -36.57 -3.06
C LEU A 13 28.24 -35.16 -2.48
N ILE A 14 29.18 -34.22 -2.70
CA ILE A 14 29.06 -32.83 -2.25
C ILE A 14 27.99 -32.06 -3.06
N ILE A 15 27.81 -32.39 -4.35
CA ILE A 15 26.76 -31.73 -5.19
C ILE A 15 25.36 -32.29 -4.91
N ALA A 16 25.25 -33.53 -4.41
CA ALA A 16 23.97 -34.14 -4.07
C ALA A 16 23.31 -33.53 -2.80
N GLU A 17 24.10 -32.85 -1.95
CA GLU A 17 23.60 -32.14 -0.76
C GLU A 17 23.20 -30.69 -1.03
N CYS A 18 23.43 -30.14 -2.24
CA CYS A 18 22.83 -28.87 -2.66
C CYS A 18 21.37 -29.05 -3.11
N LYS A 19 20.54 -29.68 -2.28
CA LYS A 19 19.13 -29.29 -2.28
C LYS A 19 19.07 -27.94 -1.61
N VAL A 20 19.08 -26.88 -2.41
CA VAL A 20 18.60 -25.57 -1.97
C VAL A 20 17.28 -25.86 -1.28
N LYS A 21 17.26 -25.71 0.04
CA LYS A 21 16.04 -25.79 0.83
C LYS A 21 15.17 -24.70 0.24
N GLN A 22 14.24 -25.07 -0.65
CA GLN A 22 13.21 -24.12 -1.04
C GLN A 22 12.58 -23.70 0.28
N PRO A 23 12.48 -22.39 0.56
CA PRO A 23 11.79 -21.96 1.76
C PRO A 23 10.34 -22.43 1.61
N THR A 24 10.04 -23.58 2.21
CA THR A 24 8.68 -24.07 2.43
C THR A 24 8.08 -23.21 3.53
N THR A 25 7.74 -22.01 3.16
CA THR A 25 6.68 -21.25 3.79
C THR A 25 5.80 -20.86 2.62
N GLU A 26 4.83 -21.72 2.29
CA GLU A 26 3.66 -21.26 1.54
C GLU A 26 3.17 -20.02 2.28
N LEU A 27 3.33 -18.85 1.66
CA LEU A 27 2.80 -17.59 2.17
C LEU A 27 1.27 -17.68 2.06
N GLY A 28 0.64 -18.31 3.04
CA GLY A 28 -0.80 -18.31 3.20
C GLY A 28 -1.31 -16.93 3.65
N PHE A 29 -2.60 -16.69 3.52
CA PHE A 29 -3.23 -15.48 4.05
C PHE A 29 -3.38 -15.58 5.58
N SER A 30 -2.33 -15.22 6.33
CA SER A 30 -2.40 -15.09 7.79
C SER A 30 -2.72 -13.65 8.21
N CYS A 31 -3.35 -13.47 9.38
CA CYS A 31 -3.62 -12.13 9.93
C CYS A 31 -2.32 -11.34 10.15
N GLU A 32 -1.21 -12.03 10.45
CA GLU A 32 0.12 -11.42 10.62
C GLU A 32 0.64 -10.84 9.31
N ILE A 33 0.57 -11.61 8.22
CA ILE A 33 1.02 -11.17 6.90
C ILE A 33 0.20 -9.96 6.44
N VAL A 34 -1.12 -10.01 6.63
CA VAL A 34 -2.00 -8.89 6.25
C VAL A 34 -1.78 -7.66 7.10
N ASN A 35 -1.60 -7.80 8.41
CA ASN A 35 -1.26 -6.66 9.26
C ASN A 35 0.06 -6.03 8.85
N ASN A 36 1.08 -6.85 8.54
CA ASN A 36 2.37 -6.37 8.06
C ASN A 36 2.23 -5.58 6.74
N ILE A 37 1.46 -6.09 5.79
CA ILE A 37 1.19 -5.40 4.52
C ILE A 37 0.47 -4.07 4.75
N LYS A 38 -0.55 -4.04 5.63
CA LYS A 38 -1.28 -2.80 5.97
C LYS A 38 -0.40 -1.78 6.69
N GLU A 39 0.48 -2.24 7.57
CA GLU A 39 1.43 -1.37 8.28
C GLU A 39 2.44 -0.76 7.31
N LYS A 40 2.96 -1.57 6.38
CA LYS A 40 3.87 -1.11 5.31
C LYS A 40 3.19 -0.11 4.39
N ASP A 41 1.98 -0.40 3.90
CA ASP A 41 1.20 0.48 3.02
C ASP A 41 1.07 1.92 3.58
N GLN A 42 0.96 2.03 4.91
CA GLN A 42 0.81 3.31 5.60
C GLN A 42 2.11 3.83 6.25
N TYR A 43 3.25 3.19 6.04
CA TYR A 43 4.46 3.43 6.86
C TYR A 43 4.97 4.86 6.78
N TYR A 44 5.32 5.35 5.59
CA TYR A 44 5.83 6.72 5.46
C TYR A 44 4.70 7.73 5.66
N ARG A 45 3.48 7.46 5.19
CA ARG A 45 2.29 8.32 5.39
C ARG A 45 1.99 8.60 6.87
N LYS A 46 2.11 7.61 7.75
CA LYS A 46 1.90 7.77 9.21
C LYS A 46 3.06 8.48 9.91
N LYS A 47 4.30 8.15 9.54
CA LYS A 47 5.50 8.73 10.18
C LYS A 47 5.79 10.15 9.70
N HIS A 48 5.33 10.50 8.51
CA HIS A 48 5.60 11.75 7.83
C HIS A 48 4.31 12.22 7.15
N SER A 49 3.40 12.78 7.95
CA SER A 49 2.09 13.25 7.48
C SER A 49 2.18 14.35 6.40
N ASN A 50 3.33 15.02 6.31
CA ASN A 50 3.68 15.94 5.22
C ASN A 50 3.81 15.27 3.84
N ILE A 51 3.92 13.94 3.75
CA ILE A 51 3.90 13.20 2.47
C ILE A 51 2.48 13.04 1.91
N LEU A 52 1.46 12.89 2.78
CA LEU A 52 0.07 12.66 2.33
C LEU A 52 -0.46 13.83 1.50
N SER A 53 -0.04 15.03 1.88
CA SER A 53 0.11 16.20 1.03
C SER A 53 0.70 17.30 1.92
N PRO A 54 1.74 18.02 1.50
CA PRO A 54 2.19 19.23 2.18
C PRO A 54 1.03 20.18 2.50
N TYR A 55 0.04 20.21 1.59
CA TYR A 55 -1.22 20.92 1.78
C TYR A 55 -1.97 20.47 3.03
N PHE A 56 -2.22 19.16 3.19
CA PHE A 56 -2.98 18.64 4.33
C PHE A 56 -2.24 18.82 5.65
N HIS A 57 -0.91 18.70 5.64
CA HIS A 57 -0.10 18.95 6.83
C HIS A 57 -0.14 20.42 7.27
N LEU A 58 0.03 21.35 6.32
CA LEU A 58 -0.08 22.78 6.59
C LEU A 58 -1.49 23.14 7.04
N LEU A 59 -2.52 22.59 6.39
CA LEU A 59 -3.91 22.82 6.76
C LEU A 59 -4.20 22.32 8.18
N ASP A 60 -3.81 21.10 8.51
CA ASP A 60 -3.99 20.50 9.85
C ASP A 60 -3.29 21.32 10.93
N SER A 61 -2.06 21.78 10.65
CA SER A 61 -1.29 22.63 11.56
C SER A 61 -1.94 24.00 11.75
N LEU A 62 -2.40 24.63 10.66
CA LEU A 62 -3.11 25.91 10.70
C LEU A 62 -4.44 25.81 11.46
N ILE A 63 -5.17 24.70 11.30
CA ILE A 63 -6.39 24.42 12.06
C ILE A 63 -6.07 24.34 13.56
N LYS A 64 -5.03 23.60 13.95
CA LYS A 64 -4.62 23.42 15.36
C LYS A 64 -4.23 24.72 16.03
N VAL A 65 -3.42 25.56 15.39
CA VAL A 65 -3.01 26.86 15.95
C VAL A 65 -4.16 27.85 16.06
N ASN A 66 -5.27 27.62 15.35
CA ASN A 66 -6.52 28.40 15.47
C ASN A 66 -7.49 27.82 16.52
N GLY A 67 -7.04 26.94 17.42
CA GLY A 67 -7.80 26.48 18.58
C GLY A 67 -8.57 25.16 18.37
N TYR A 68 -8.41 24.51 17.23
CA TYR A 68 -9.03 23.22 16.92
C TYR A 68 -8.01 22.09 17.11
N GLU A 69 -7.81 21.65 18.35
CA GLU A 69 -6.73 20.71 18.72
C GLU A 69 -6.76 19.38 17.96
N GLU A 70 -7.96 18.91 17.60
CA GLU A 70 -8.13 17.69 16.80
C GLU A 70 -7.78 17.85 15.31
N GLY A 71 -7.50 19.07 14.87
CA GLY A 71 -7.04 19.36 13.52
C GLY A 71 -8.09 19.05 12.46
N SER A 72 -7.61 18.47 11.36
CA SER A 72 -8.41 18.07 10.20
C SER A 72 -9.50 17.02 10.50
N LYS A 73 -9.44 16.32 11.64
CA LYS A 73 -10.47 15.34 12.04
C LYS A 73 -11.84 15.97 12.28
N ILE A 74 -11.86 17.22 12.74
CA ILE A 74 -13.08 17.98 13.01
C ILE A 74 -13.34 19.04 11.96
N MET A 75 -12.79 18.89 10.75
CA MET A 75 -12.87 19.92 9.71
C MET A 75 -14.30 20.29 9.31
N SER A 76 -15.24 19.36 9.42
CA SER A 76 -16.67 19.59 9.16
C SER A 76 -17.36 20.49 10.20
N SER A 77 -16.79 20.65 11.40
CA SER A 77 -17.31 21.53 12.45
C SER A 77 -16.61 22.88 12.53
N ILE A 78 -15.59 23.11 11.70
CA ILE A 78 -14.89 24.39 11.61
C ILE A 78 -15.77 25.40 10.89
N ASP A 79 -15.76 26.65 11.37
CA ASP A 79 -16.44 27.75 10.67
C ASP A 79 -15.98 27.84 9.21
N THR A 80 -16.94 27.91 8.29
CA THR A 80 -16.66 27.83 6.85
C THR A 80 -15.83 29.02 6.35
N LYS A 81 -15.99 30.21 6.95
CA LYS A 81 -15.23 31.41 6.57
C LYS A 81 -13.79 31.29 7.05
N LEU A 82 -13.58 30.79 8.27
CA LEU A 82 -12.25 30.47 8.79
C LEU A 82 -11.57 29.41 7.92
N LEU A 83 -12.24 28.27 7.66
CA LEU A 83 -11.67 27.19 6.85
C LEU A 83 -11.22 27.68 5.46
N LYS A 84 -12.04 28.49 4.78
CA LYS A 84 -11.66 29.13 3.51
C LYS A 84 -10.44 30.04 3.64
N SER A 85 -10.29 30.76 4.75
CA SER A 85 -9.12 31.59 5.03
C SER A 85 -7.86 30.75 5.24
N LEU A 86 -7.96 29.66 6.01
CA LEU A 86 -6.85 28.75 6.25
C LEU A 86 -6.38 28.07 4.96
N ILE A 87 -7.32 27.64 4.10
CA ILE A 87 -7.01 27.09 2.77
C ILE A 87 -6.18 28.08 1.94
N LYS A 88 -6.58 29.36 1.87
CA LYS A 88 -5.81 30.39 1.15
C LYS A 88 -4.41 30.59 1.73
N GLN A 89 -4.26 30.47 3.05
CA GLN A 89 -2.95 30.55 3.70
C GLN A 89 -2.06 29.37 3.33
N VAL A 90 -2.62 28.15 3.28
CA VAL A 90 -1.90 26.96 2.80
C VAL A 90 -1.40 27.17 1.38
N ASP A 91 -2.27 27.64 0.48
CA ASP A 91 -1.89 27.91 -0.92
C ASP A 91 -0.72 28.90 -1.02
N SER A 92 -0.75 29.96 -0.21
CA SER A 92 0.35 30.93 -0.14
C SER A 92 1.64 30.32 0.39
N LEU A 93 1.55 29.51 1.46
CA LEU A 93 2.72 28.89 2.10
C LEU A 93 3.39 27.84 1.21
N LEU A 94 2.59 27.06 0.47
CA LEU A 94 3.08 26.10 -0.51
C LEU A 94 3.85 26.79 -1.65
N ASN A 95 3.41 27.96 -2.07
CA ASN A 95 4.11 28.76 -3.08
C ASN A 95 5.45 29.33 -2.58
N THR A 96 5.62 29.47 -1.26
CA THR A 96 6.86 29.97 -0.61
C THR A 96 7.76 28.86 -0.06
N THR A 97 7.34 27.60 -0.14
CA THR A 97 8.07 26.49 0.48
C THR A 97 9.47 26.36 -0.14
N HIS A 98 10.50 26.28 0.71
CA HIS A 98 11.89 26.22 0.27
C HIS A 98 12.18 24.93 -0.52
N LYS A 99 12.98 25.06 -1.58
CA LYS A 99 13.40 23.97 -2.47
C LYS A 99 13.92 22.73 -1.72
N SER A 100 14.55 22.92 -0.56
CA SER A 100 15.07 21.83 0.29
C SER A 100 13.98 20.96 0.91
N GLU A 101 12.86 21.53 1.36
CA GLU A 101 11.74 20.77 1.94
C GLU A 101 11.01 19.97 0.87
N LYS A 102 10.84 20.57 -0.31
CA LYS A 102 10.31 19.88 -1.48
C LYS A 102 11.12 18.65 -1.86
N ILE A 103 12.46 18.73 -1.86
CA ILE A 103 13.34 17.58 -2.15
C ILE A 103 13.12 16.44 -1.16
N VAL A 104 12.96 16.75 0.13
CA VAL A 104 12.69 15.73 1.16
C VAL A 104 11.34 15.07 0.92
N TRP A 105 10.30 15.85 0.62
CA TRP A 105 8.97 15.31 0.30
C TRP A 105 8.97 14.46 -0.96
N ASP A 106 9.62 14.91 -2.04
CA ASP A 106 9.74 14.16 -3.29
C ASP A 106 10.48 12.83 -3.05
N SER A 107 11.51 12.84 -2.22
CA SER A 107 12.27 11.63 -1.86
C SER A 107 11.42 10.65 -1.05
N LEU A 108 10.69 11.15 -0.06
CA LEU A 108 9.80 10.34 0.75
C LEU A 108 8.61 9.80 -0.07
N TRP A 109 8.09 10.58 -1.01
CA TRP A 109 7.04 10.16 -1.95
C TRP A 109 7.53 9.04 -2.85
N LYS A 110 8.77 9.14 -3.34
CA LYS A 110 9.41 8.06 -4.10
C LYS A 110 9.50 6.77 -3.27
N LEU A 111 9.98 6.85 -2.04
CA LEU A 111 10.05 5.69 -1.14
C LEU A 111 8.67 5.09 -0.86
N GLN A 112 7.63 5.93 -0.74
CA GLN A 112 6.26 5.46 -0.58
C GLN A 112 5.76 4.75 -1.84
N ASN A 113 6.04 5.26 -3.04
CA ASN A 113 5.64 4.61 -4.29
C ASN A 113 6.36 3.26 -4.49
N ASP A 114 7.64 3.18 -4.17
CA ASP A 114 8.41 1.93 -4.21
C ASP A 114 7.80 0.89 -3.26
N LEU A 115 7.32 1.34 -2.10
CA LEU A 115 6.65 0.50 -1.11
C LEU A 115 5.24 0.09 -1.56
N ASP A 116 4.47 0.99 -2.15
CA ASP A 116 3.14 0.72 -2.72
C ASP A 116 3.26 -0.37 -3.81
N TYR A 117 4.22 -0.24 -4.73
CA TYR A 117 4.51 -1.25 -5.75
C TYR A 117 4.79 -2.61 -5.12
N LYS A 118 5.71 -2.66 -4.14
CA LYS A 118 6.08 -3.90 -3.46
C LYS A 118 4.87 -4.54 -2.78
N ASN A 119 4.07 -3.77 -2.05
CA ASN A 119 2.91 -4.29 -1.33
C ASN A 119 1.84 -4.84 -2.28
N VAL A 120 1.61 -4.19 -3.42
CA VAL A 120 0.69 -4.69 -4.45
C VAL A 120 1.17 -6.02 -5.00
N MET A 121 2.46 -6.12 -5.36
CA MET A 121 3.05 -7.36 -5.87
C MET A 121 3.04 -8.49 -4.82
N ASP A 122 3.37 -8.18 -3.57
CA ASP A 122 3.34 -9.14 -2.46
C ASP A 122 1.91 -9.66 -2.26
N LEU A 123 0.90 -8.78 -2.27
CA LEU A 123 -0.51 -9.16 -2.14
C LEU A 123 -0.99 -10.03 -3.31
N ILE A 124 -0.62 -9.69 -4.55
CA ILE A 124 -0.93 -10.51 -5.73
C ILE A 124 -0.32 -11.91 -5.60
N SER A 125 0.93 -11.99 -5.15
CA SER A 125 1.63 -13.26 -4.92
C SER A 125 0.92 -14.12 -3.88
N ILE A 126 0.54 -13.53 -2.74
CA ILE A 126 -0.21 -14.23 -1.68
C ILE A 126 -1.56 -14.74 -2.22
N ILE A 127 -2.31 -13.90 -2.94
CA ILE A 127 -3.58 -14.31 -3.56
C ILE A 127 -3.37 -15.50 -4.50
N SER A 128 -2.34 -15.43 -5.34
CA SER A 128 -2.01 -16.50 -6.28
C SER A 128 -1.64 -17.80 -5.59
N ASN A 129 -0.92 -17.74 -4.46
CA ASN A 129 -0.49 -18.91 -3.69
C ASN A 129 -1.65 -19.58 -2.95
N VAL A 130 -2.58 -18.80 -2.39
CA VAL A 130 -3.79 -19.33 -1.73
C VAL A 130 -4.77 -19.91 -2.75
N GLY A 131 -4.75 -19.37 -3.98
CA GLY A 131 -5.65 -19.73 -5.06
C GLY A 131 -6.87 -18.82 -5.09
N TYR A 132 -7.20 -18.30 -6.28
CA TYR A 132 -8.25 -17.31 -6.47
C TYR A 132 -9.63 -17.75 -5.94
N SER A 133 -9.93 -19.05 -6.00
CA SER A 133 -11.19 -19.64 -5.54
C SER A 133 -11.32 -19.79 -4.02
N ASN A 134 -10.22 -19.61 -3.27
CA ASN A 134 -10.20 -19.83 -1.82
C ASN A 134 -10.14 -18.51 -1.04
N ILE A 135 -10.20 -17.37 -1.73
CA ILE A 135 -10.02 -16.04 -1.14
C ILE A 135 -11.17 -15.62 -0.24
N ASP A 136 -12.40 -16.03 -0.58
CA ASP A 136 -13.60 -15.76 0.21
C ASP A 136 -13.65 -16.57 1.53
N THR A 137 -12.86 -17.63 1.64
CA THR A 137 -12.73 -18.43 2.87
C THR A 137 -11.84 -17.78 3.93
N ILE A 138 -11.11 -16.70 3.58
CA ILE A 138 -10.21 -16.02 4.51
C ILE A 138 -11.04 -15.12 5.45
N PRO A 139 -10.85 -15.24 6.78
CA PRO A 139 -11.58 -14.41 7.73
C PRO A 139 -11.42 -12.91 7.45
N GLU A 140 -12.52 -12.15 7.51
CA GLU A 140 -12.54 -10.71 7.23
C GLU A 140 -11.50 -9.92 8.04
N LYS A 141 -11.41 -10.22 9.35
CA LYS A 141 -10.45 -9.62 10.28
C LYS A 141 -8.98 -9.84 9.85
N CYS A 142 -8.73 -10.86 9.03
CA CYS A 142 -7.39 -11.32 8.70
C CYS A 142 -7.03 -11.18 7.23
N GLY A 143 -7.99 -11.15 6.30
CA GLY A 143 -7.73 -11.19 4.86
C GLY A 143 -8.28 -10.00 4.10
N LEU A 144 -9.56 -9.72 4.26
CA LEU A 144 -10.31 -8.82 3.38
C LEU A 144 -9.88 -7.36 3.48
N GLU A 145 -9.36 -6.98 4.65
CA GLU A 145 -8.82 -5.64 4.86
C GLU A 145 -7.50 -5.38 4.11
N SER A 146 -6.79 -6.42 3.66
CA SER A 146 -5.56 -6.27 2.88
C SER A 146 -5.79 -5.63 1.51
N PHE A 147 -6.99 -5.82 0.93
CA PHE A 147 -7.32 -5.29 -0.40
C PHE A 147 -7.34 -3.76 -0.46
N ILE A 148 -7.29 -3.08 0.70
CA ILE A 148 -7.05 -1.63 0.71
C ILE A 148 -5.75 -1.25 0.00
N VAL A 149 -4.73 -2.12 -0.04
CA VAL A 149 -3.48 -1.85 -0.76
C VAL A 149 -3.71 -1.58 -2.25
N PHE A 150 -4.73 -2.20 -2.85
CA PHE A 150 -5.05 -1.96 -4.26
C PHE A 150 -5.59 -0.55 -4.55
N VAL A 151 -5.92 0.26 -3.54
CA VAL A 151 -6.28 1.68 -3.76
C VAL A 151 -5.05 2.57 -4.03
N HIS A 152 -3.85 2.05 -3.76
CA HIS A 152 -2.56 2.70 -3.99
C HIS A 152 -1.78 2.03 -5.13
N THR A 153 -2.46 1.29 -6.01
CA THR A 153 -1.83 0.60 -7.14
C THR A 153 -1.10 1.58 -8.07
N PRO A 154 0.21 1.37 -8.33
CA PRO A 154 0.93 2.12 -9.36
C PRO A 154 0.33 1.90 -10.74
N ALA A 155 0.38 2.92 -11.60
CA ALA A 155 -0.26 2.90 -12.92
C ALA A 155 0.13 1.67 -13.76
N GLU A 156 1.39 1.26 -13.70
CA GLU A 156 1.92 0.09 -14.42
C GLU A 156 1.36 -1.26 -13.95
N LEU A 157 0.71 -1.31 -12.78
CA LEU A 157 0.10 -2.53 -12.23
C LEU A 157 -1.44 -2.53 -12.30
N CYS A 158 -2.08 -1.46 -12.77
CA CYS A 158 -3.55 -1.35 -12.78
C CYS A 158 -4.22 -2.51 -13.52
N ASP A 159 -3.77 -2.86 -14.73
CA ASP A 159 -4.33 -3.95 -15.55
C ASP A 159 -4.18 -5.32 -14.86
N THR A 160 -3.05 -5.53 -14.20
CA THR A 160 -2.80 -6.74 -13.40
C THR A 160 -3.78 -6.82 -12.24
N VAL A 161 -3.99 -5.71 -11.53
CA VAL A 161 -4.90 -5.66 -10.38
C VAL A 161 -6.35 -5.83 -10.82
N TYR A 162 -6.80 -5.22 -11.92
CA TYR A 162 -8.13 -5.49 -12.50
C TYR A 162 -8.32 -6.98 -12.75
N SER A 163 -7.35 -7.62 -13.39
CA SER A 163 -7.39 -9.06 -13.68
C SER A 163 -7.48 -9.92 -12.42
N VAL A 164 -6.75 -9.55 -11.36
CA VAL A 164 -6.78 -10.27 -10.07
C VAL A 164 -8.14 -10.10 -9.38
N ILE A 165 -8.68 -8.87 -9.34
CA ILE A 165 -9.97 -8.55 -8.72
C ILE A 165 -11.13 -9.33 -9.37
N GLU A 166 -11.12 -9.43 -10.70
CA GLU A 166 -12.12 -10.20 -11.44
C GLU A 166 -11.96 -11.71 -11.19
N LYS A 167 -10.72 -12.23 -11.17
CA LYS A 167 -10.46 -13.65 -10.88
C LYS A 167 -10.90 -14.09 -9.49
N ILE A 168 -10.69 -13.24 -8.48
CA ILE A 168 -11.17 -13.54 -7.11
C ILE A 168 -12.67 -13.30 -6.97
N ASN A 169 -13.33 -12.65 -7.94
CA ASN A 169 -14.74 -12.27 -7.87
C ASN A 169 -15.05 -11.35 -6.65
N LEU A 170 -14.19 -10.35 -6.40
CA LEU A 170 -14.29 -9.46 -5.23
C LEU A 170 -15.65 -8.74 -5.15
N LYS A 171 -16.25 -8.43 -6.31
CA LYS A 171 -17.56 -7.79 -6.40
C LYS A 171 -18.65 -8.59 -5.69
N SER A 172 -18.58 -9.93 -5.75
CA SER A 172 -19.60 -10.81 -5.19
C SER A 172 -19.54 -10.87 -3.67
N PHE A 173 -18.35 -11.02 -3.09
CA PHE A 173 -18.22 -11.23 -1.63
C PHE A 173 -17.84 -9.97 -0.85
N ASN A 174 -17.29 -8.93 -1.49
CA ASN A 174 -17.04 -7.63 -0.86
C ASN A 174 -17.28 -6.44 -1.82
N PRO A 175 -18.56 -6.13 -2.13
CA PRO A 175 -18.92 -5.11 -3.13
C PRO A 175 -18.47 -3.69 -2.76
N ASN A 176 -18.41 -3.37 -1.47
CA ASN A 176 -17.94 -2.05 -1.02
C ASN A 176 -16.44 -1.87 -1.26
N ARG A 177 -15.64 -2.89 -0.92
CA ARG A 177 -14.20 -2.88 -1.18
C ARG A 177 -13.92 -2.85 -2.69
N TYR A 178 -14.65 -3.65 -3.48
CA TYR A 178 -14.58 -3.61 -4.94
C TYR A 178 -14.81 -2.19 -5.47
N ARG A 179 -15.92 -1.55 -5.09
CA ARG A 179 -16.26 -0.19 -5.57
C ARG A 179 -15.18 0.82 -5.22
N HIS A 180 -14.65 0.76 -4.00
CA HIS A 180 -13.60 1.66 -3.54
C HIS A 180 -12.31 1.49 -4.35
N ILE A 181 -11.87 0.25 -4.59
CA ILE A 181 -10.68 -0.03 -5.39
C ILE A 181 -10.88 0.42 -6.84
N MET A 182 -12.01 0.03 -7.46
CA MET A 182 -12.30 0.41 -8.84
C MET A 182 -12.37 1.92 -9.03
N TRP A 183 -12.93 2.65 -8.05
CA TRP A 183 -12.91 4.11 -8.08
C TRP A 183 -11.48 4.66 -8.11
N HIS A 184 -10.57 4.14 -7.28
CA HIS A 184 -9.16 4.53 -7.30
C HIS A 184 -8.45 4.17 -8.61
N LEU A 185 -8.59 2.94 -9.08
CA LEU A 185 -7.96 2.47 -10.33
C LEU A 185 -8.42 3.30 -11.54
N ASN A 186 -9.68 3.73 -11.56
CA ASN A 186 -10.26 4.58 -12.60
C ASN A 186 -9.94 6.09 -12.44
N GLY A 187 -8.94 6.46 -11.63
CA GLY A 187 -8.54 7.86 -11.45
C GLY A 187 -9.56 8.69 -10.67
N ARG A 188 -10.34 8.05 -9.78
CA ARG A 188 -11.39 8.67 -8.96
C ARG A 188 -12.57 9.25 -9.73
N ASN A 189 -12.82 8.74 -10.94
CA ASN A 189 -13.99 9.11 -11.72
C ASN A 189 -15.26 8.37 -11.24
N GLY A 190 -16.42 9.04 -11.27
CA GLY A 190 -17.74 8.39 -11.22
C GLY A 190 -18.37 8.10 -9.84
N LEU A 191 -17.86 8.63 -8.72
CA LEU A 191 -18.53 8.48 -7.40
C LEU A 191 -19.56 9.57 -7.06
N LEU A 192 -19.77 10.58 -7.93
CA LEU A 192 -20.70 11.71 -7.67
C LEU A 192 -22.14 11.48 -8.17
N ASN A 193 -22.58 10.23 -8.31
CA ASN A 193 -23.99 9.91 -8.56
C ASN A 193 -24.62 9.23 -7.33
N ILE A 194 -24.58 9.92 -6.18
CA ILE A 194 -25.44 9.63 -5.02
C ILE A 194 -26.32 10.85 -4.80
#